data_AF-V5GKB0-F1
#
_entry.id   AF-V5GKB0-F1
#
_cell.length_a   1.000
_cell.length_b   1.000
_cell.length_c   1.000
_cell.angle_alpha   90.00
_cell.angle_beta   90.00
_cell.angle_gamma   90.00
#
_symmetry.space_group_name_H-M   'P 1'
#
loop_
_entity.id
_entity.type
_entity.pdbx_description
1 polymer ?
#
loop_
_entity_poly.entity_id
_entity_poly.type
_entity_poly.pdbx_seq_one_letter_code
_entity_poly.pdbx_strand_id
1 'polypeptide(L)'
;PNTNETLLFVNLSLSASGLSASNLEEIRSILNKLELMINFTTLLKDISNCSFLYWHQNYILPVYFSKLITSKANLSRYQLILSVLTDCAATAGPEINEVTSKIIKDRFFVPVEQIIETNLRLQTHLHLQLPPSDPFQNYFALNFHKYLPTPMDNHYKSITKETEHYLSSMFYNLTTVVLHDWKTYGEMRRLAYNQYGLETVDDNLPMQTLEQGLDVLEIM
;
A
#
# COMPACT_ATOMS: atom_id res chain seq x y z
N PRO A 1 -4.91 15.53 34.62
CA PRO A 1 -5.61 16.83 34.49
C PRO A 1 -4.83 18.06 35.01
N ASN A 2 -3.94 17.92 36.01
CA ASN A 2 -3.26 19.08 36.62
C ASN A 2 -1.75 19.19 36.34
N THR A 3 -1.12 18.30 35.58
CA THR A 3 0.35 18.23 35.48
C THR A 3 0.97 19.50 34.89
N ASN A 4 0.43 20.03 33.79
CA ASN A 4 0.99 21.24 33.16
C ASN A 4 0.82 22.48 34.04
N GLU A 5 -0.36 22.67 34.65
CA GLU A 5 -0.61 23.77 35.58
C GLU A 5 0.28 23.65 36.83
N THR A 6 0.42 22.46 37.39
CA THR A 6 1.31 22.23 38.54
C THR A 6 2.78 22.48 38.21
N LEU A 7 3.22 22.13 37.00
CA LEU A 7 4.60 22.36 36.55
C LEU A 7 4.86 23.86 36.35
N LEU A 8 3.86 24.59 35.86
CA LEU A 8 3.89 26.04 35.72
C LEU A 8 3.92 26.75 37.09
N PHE A 9 3.10 26.30 38.05
CA PHE A 9 3.15 26.77 39.44
C PHE A 9 4.49 26.47 40.11
N VAL A 10 5.05 25.27 39.90
CA VAL A 10 6.37 24.90 40.44
C VAL A 10 7.46 25.78 39.83
N ASN A 11 7.45 26.00 38.52
CA ASN A 11 8.41 26.91 37.85
C ASN A 11 8.31 28.36 38.36
N LEU A 12 7.08 28.87 38.55
CA LEU A 12 6.84 30.19 39.14
C LEU A 12 7.34 30.27 40.59
N SER A 13 7.03 29.25 41.42
CA SER A 13 7.48 29.23 42.82
C SER A 13 9.00 29.12 42.95
N LEU A 14 9.66 28.32 42.11
CA LEU A 14 11.12 28.21 42.06
C LEU A 14 11.79 29.51 41.62
N SER A 15 11.15 30.26 40.72
CA SER A 15 11.65 31.59 40.33
C SER A 15 11.60 32.62 41.46
N ALA A 16 10.70 32.43 42.44
CA ALA A 16 10.52 33.30 43.60
C ALA A 16 11.20 32.81 44.89
N SER A 17 11.79 31.60 44.89
CA SER A 17 12.18 30.86 46.11
C SER A 17 13.49 31.32 46.77
N GLY A 18 14.27 32.23 46.17
CA GLY A 18 15.52 32.75 46.78
C GLY A 18 16.62 31.71 47.05
N LEU A 19 16.54 30.52 46.44
CA LEU A 19 17.51 29.42 46.58
C LEU A 19 18.86 29.77 45.93
N SER A 20 19.94 29.09 46.35
CA SER A 20 21.26 29.22 45.71
C SER A 20 21.22 28.77 44.25
N ALA A 21 21.99 29.44 43.40
CA ALA A 21 21.99 29.22 41.95
C ALA A 21 22.28 27.75 41.56
N SER A 22 23.18 27.07 42.28
CA SER A 22 23.52 25.66 42.03
C SER A 22 22.33 24.71 42.19
N ASN A 23 21.57 24.87 43.27
CA ASN A 23 20.45 23.98 43.59
C ASN A 23 19.25 24.27 42.66
N LEU A 24 19.09 25.52 42.24
CA LEU A 24 18.08 25.90 41.25
C LEU A 24 18.36 25.30 39.88
N GLU A 25 19.62 25.25 39.44
CA GLU A 25 19.99 24.62 38.18
C GLU A 25 19.73 23.11 38.18
N GLU A 26 20.07 22.41 39.26
CA GLU A 26 19.79 20.98 39.41
C GLU A 26 18.28 20.70 39.33
N ILE A 27 17.47 21.43 40.09
CA ILE A 27 16.01 21.28 40.11
C ILE A 27 15.41 21.61 38.74
N ARG A 28 15.86 22.68 38.08
CA ARG A 28 15.43 23.04 36.72
C ARG A 28 15.79 21.95 35.70
N SER A 29 16.97 21.35 35.82
CA SER A 29 17.39 20.27 34.91
C SER A 29 16.47 19.05 35.01
N ILE A 30 16.03 18.71 36.22
CA ILE A 30 15.11 17.60 36.49
C ILE A 30 13.70 17.94 35.98
N LEU A 31 13.24 19.17 36.23
CA LEU A 31 11.94 19.63 35.73
C LEU A 31 11.88 19.65 34.21
N ASN A 32 12.93 20.13 33.53
CA ASN A 32 13.01 20.12 32.07
C ASN A 32 12.98 18.70 31.50
N LYS A 33 13.66 17.74 32.14
CA LYS A 33 13.60 16.32 31.75
C LYS A 33 12.19 15.77 31.92
N LEU A 34 11.53 16.09 33.03
CA LEU A 34 10.18 15.65 33.32
C LEU A 34 9.16 16.27 32.34
N GLU A 35 9.30 17.55 32.03
CA GLU A 35 8.50 18.25 31.02
C GLU A 35 8.68 17.63 29.63
N LEU A 36 9.92 17.31 29.25
CA LEU A 36 10.21 16.63 27.99
C LEU A 36 9.54 15.25 27.96
N MET A 37 9.60 14.47 29.06
CA MET A 37 8.92 13.17 29.14
C MET A 37 7.40 13.28 29.04
N ILE A 38 6.79 14.31 29.65
CA ILE A 38 5.34 14.56 29.56
C ILE A 38 4.95 14.95 28.13
N ASN A 39 5.70 15.87 27.51
CA ASN A 39 5.42 16.40 26.18
C ASN A 39 6.03 15.54 25.07
N PHE A 40 6.64 14.39 25.38
CA PHE A 40 7.34 13.57 24.39
C PHE A 40 6.41 13.16 23.25
N THR A 41 5.18 12.75 23.56
CA THR A 41 4.22 12.29 22.55
C THR A 41 3.71 13.42 21.66
N THR A 42 3.56 14.64 22.19
CA THR A 42 3.13 15.80 21.40
C THR A 42 4.28 16.30 20.53
N LEU A 43 5.48 16.42 21.10
CA LEU A 43 6.69 16.77 20.35
C LEU A 43 6.98 15.77 19.23
N LEU A 44 6.83 14.47 19.51
CA LEU A 44 7.03 13.44 18.49
C LEU A 44 6.04 13.63 17.33
N LYS A 45 4.76 13.89 17.62
CA LYS A 45 3.74 14.15 16.59
C LYS A 45 4.03 15.42 15.79
N ASP A 46 4.45 16.48 16.46
CA ASP A 46 4.76 17.76 15.81
C ASP A 46 5.97 17.62 14.88
N ILE A 47 7.02 16.90 15.32
CA ILE A 47 8.23 16.64 14.52
C ILE A 47 7.95 15.65 13.39
N SER A 48 7.10 14.65 13.61
CA SER A 48 6.76 13.65 12.59
C SER A 48 5.73 14.15 11.57
N ASN A 49 5.17 15.36 11.75
CA ASN A 49 4.11 15.87 10.90
C ASN A 49 4.62 16.14 9.48
N CYS A 50 4.18 15.30 8.54
CA CYS A 50 4.57 15.41 7.13
C CYS A 50 3.54 16.19 6.27
N SER A 51 2.69 17.02 6.89
CA SER A 51 1.64 17.80 6.20
C SER A 51 2.16 18.72 5.10
N PHE A 52 3.43 19.13 5.14
CA PHE A 52 4.02 19.97 4.08
C PHE A 52 3.99 19.30 2.70
N LEU A 53 4.01 17.96 2.67
CA LEU A 53 4.06 17.18 1.42
C LEU A 53 2.76 17.32 0.60
N TYR A 54 1.67 17.74 1.25
CA TYR A 54 0.39 18.07 0.64
C TYR A 54 0.54 19.03 -0.56
N TRP A 55 1.35 20.07 -0.43
CA TRP A 55 1.50 21.10 -1.47
C TRP A 55 2.24 20.61 -2.72
N HIS A 56 3.00 19.52 -2.60
CA HIS A 56 3.84 18.98 -3.67
C HIS A 56 3.41 17.58 -4.14
N GLN A 57 2.29 17.08 -3.63
CA GLN A 57 1.80 15.73 -3.88
C GLN A 57 1.68 15.39 -5.38
N ASN A 58 1.20 16.34 -6.19
CA ASN A 58 0.91 16.11 -7.61
C ASN A 58 2.15 15.78 -8.44
N TYR A 59 3.32 16.33 -8.07
CA TYR A 59 4.56 16.13 -8.80
C TYR A 59 5.48 15.10 -8.14
N ILE A 60 5.54 15.08 -6.80
CA ILE A 60 6.45 14.18 -6.08
C ILE A 60 5.93 12.73 -6.13
N LEU A 61 4.62 12.50 -5.94
CA LEU A 61 4.07 11.15 -5.86
C LEU A 61 4.31 10.34 -7.15
N PRO A 62 4.01 10.84 -8.37
CA PRO A 62 4.24 10.06 -9.58
C PRO A 62 5.71 9.74 -9.83
N VAL A 63 6.62 10.68 -9.54
CA VAL A 63 8.06 10.48 -9.70
C VAL A 63 8.58 9.47 -8.68
N TYR A 64 8.05 9.48 -7.46
CA TYR A 64 8.41 8.50 -6.44
C TYR A 64 7.92 7.09 -6.81
N PHE A 65 6.65 6.94 -7.20
CA PHE A 65 6.10 5.64 -7.57
C PHE A 65 6.79 5.05 -8.80
N SER A 66 7.05 5.84 -9.84
CA SER A 66 7.82 5.38 -11.01
C SER A 66 9.22 4.91 -10.63
N LYS A 67 9.91 5.62 -9.74
CA LYS A 67 11.21 5.18 -9.22
C LYS A 67 11.12 3.92 -8.36
N LEU A 68 10.09 3.78 -7.52
CA LEU A 68 9.88 2.57 -6.73
C LEU A 68 9.71 1.34 -7.62
N ILE A 69 8.85 1.45 -8.64
CA ILE A 69 8.56 0.36 -9.57
C ILE A 69 9.83 0.02 -10.38
N THR A 70 10.53 1.03 -10.90
CA THR A 70 11.76 0.83 -11.70
C THR A 70 12.89 0.24 -10.86
N SER A 71 13.04 0.70 -9.62
CA SER A 71 14.09 0.23 -8.71
C SER A 71 13.90 -1.23 -8.30
N LYS A 72 12.72 -1.83 -8.55
CA LYS A 72 12.30 -3.16 -8.07
C LYS A 72 12.52 -3.36 -6.56
N ALA A 73 12.76 -2.29 -5.82
CA ALA A 73 13.10 -2.32 -4.41
C ALA A 73 11.86 -2.67 -3.59
N ASN A 74 12.09 -3.19 -2.38
CA ASN A 74 11.08 -3.55 -1.39
C ASN A 74 9.83 -2.65 -1.50
N LEU A 75 8.79 -3.20 -2.14
CA LEU A 75 7.57 -2.45 -2.40
C LEU A 75 6.93 -1.98 -1.10
N SER A 76 7.25 -2.60 0.04
CA SER A 76 6.84 -2.23 1.41
C SER A 76 7.05 -0.75 1.74
N ARG A 77 8.02 -0.09 1.08
CA ARG A 77 8.25 1.35 1.24
C ARG A 77 7.04 2.20 0.83
N TYR A 78 6.15 1.70 -0.03
CA TYR A 78 4.90 2.39 -0.37
C TYR A 78 4.04 2.69 0.86
N GLN A 79 4.07 1.83 1.89
CA GLN A 79 3.30 1.99 3.12
C GLN A 79 3.71 3.26 3.86
N LEU A 80 5.01 3.60 3.86
CA LEU A 80 5.52 4.81 4.48
C LEU A 80 4.98 6.07 3.80
N ILE A 81 4.83 6.05 2.48
CA ILE A 81 4.25 7.16 1.74
C ILE A 81 2.76 7.25 1.98
N LEU A 82 2.06 6.12 2.01
CA LEU A 82 0.64 6.11 2.35
C LEU A 82 0.38 6.65 3.77
N SER A 83 1.25 6.35 4.75
CA SER A 83 1.16 6.96 6.08
C SER A 83 1.51 8.45 6.10
N VAL A 84 2.38 8.93 5.21
CA VAL A 84 2.59 10.39 5.08
C VAL A 84 1.34 11.07 4.51
N LEU A 85 0.61 10.40 3.63
CA LEU A 85 -0.62 10.94 3.05
C LEU A 85 -1.78 10.98 4.05
N THR A 86 -1.78 10.16 5.11
CA THR A 86 -2.78 10.31 6.19
C THR A 86 -2.62 11.63 6.94
N ASP A 87 -1.39 12.08 7.15
CA ASP A 87 -1.13 13.38 7.79
C ASP A 87 -1.57 14.52 6.88
N CYS A 88 -1.34 14.39 5.57
CA CYS A 88 -1.82 15.34 4.57
C CYS A 88 -3.35 15.40 4.51
N ALA A 89 -4.04 14.27 4.68
CA ALA A 89 -5.50 14.20 4.66
C ALA A 89 -6.15 15.01 5.79
N ALA A 90 -5.48 15.14 6.96
CA ALA A 90 -5.97 15.99 8.05
C ALA A 90 -5.96 17.49 7.70
N THR A 91 -5.10 17.89 6.75
CA THR A 91 -4.97 19.28 6.26
C THR A 91 -5.79 19.52 4.99
N ALA A 92 -6.17 18.45 4.29
CA ALA A 92 -6.85 18.49 2.99
C ALA A 92 -8.37 18.55 3.12
N GLY A 93 -9.03 19.26 2.19
CA GLY A 93 -10.47 19.12 1.98
C GLY A 93 -10.82 17.82 1.23
N PRO A 94 -12.10 17.38 1.25
CA PRO A 94 -12.52 16.09 0.68
C PRO A 94 -12.23 15.94 -0.82
N GLU A 95 -12.34 17.02 -1.60
CA GLU A 95 -12.10 17.01 -3.05
C GLU A 95 -10.64 16.66 -3.40
N ILE A 96 -9.70 17.05 -2.54
CA ILE A 96 -8.27 16.89 -2.82
C ILE A 96 -7.83 15.47 -2.46
N ASN A 97 -8.44 14.86 -1.45
CA ASN A 97 -8.25 13.44 -1.14
C ASN A 97 -8.65 12.53 -2.31
N GLU A 98 -9.71 12.88 -3.06
CA GLU A 98 -10.07 12.14 -4.26
C GLU A 98 -8.98 12.21 -5.33
N VAL A 99 -8.39 13.38 -5.56
CA VAL A 99 -7.30 13.55 -6.53
C VAL A 99 -6.08 12.73 -6.13
N THR A 100 -5.69 12.77 -4.86
CA THR A 100 -4.59 11.94 -4.33
C THR A 100 -4.90 10.46 -4.51
N SER A 101 -6.15 10.04 -4.23
CA SER A 101 -6.58 8.66 -4.38
C SER A 101 -6.50 8.16 -5.83
N LYS A 102 -6.85 9.03 -6.81
CA LYS A 102 -6.75 8.77 -8.25
C LYS A 102 -5.29 8.65 -8.69
N ILE A 103 -4.42 9.56 -8.23
CA ILE A 103 -2.98 9.50 -8.54
C ILE A 103 -2.36 8.18 -8.08
N ILE A 104 -2.71 7.71 -6.87
CA ILE A 104 -2.20 6.43 -6.36
C ILE A 104 -2.71 5.26 -7.22
N LYS A 105 -3.99 5.26 -7.59
CA LYS A 105 -4.55 4.24 -8.49
C LYS A 105 -3.82 4.20 -9.83
N ASP A 106 -3.73 5.34 -10.50
CA ASP A 106 -3.20 5.41 -11.86
C ASP A 106 -1.68 5.21 -11.93
N ARG A 107 -0.93 5.64 -10.90
CA ARG A 107 0.55 5.65 -10.93
C ARG A 107 1.19 4.53 -10.14
N PHE A 108 0.46 3.87 -9.24
CA PHE A 108 1.01 2.80 -8.41
C PHE A 108 0.27 1.48 -8.59
N PHE A 109 -1.05 1.43 -8.34
CA PHE A 109 -1.80 0.17 -8.41
C PHE A 109 -1.83 -0.40 -9.83
N VAL A 110 -2.28 0.39 -10.82
CA VAL A 110 -2.41 -0.07 -12.22
C VAL A 110 -1.07 -0.58 -12.80
N PRO A 111 0.07 0.15 -12.67
CA PRO A 111 1.34 -0.37 -13.17
C PRO A 111 1.80 -1.66 -12.49
N VAL A 112 1.55 -1.81 -11.18
CA VAL A 112 1.92 -3.03 -10.45
C VAL A 112 1.06 -4.21 -10.91
N GLU A 113 -0.25 -4.00 -11.04
CA GLU A 113 -1.21 -4.98 -11.55
C GLU A 113 -0.83 -5.46 -12.96
N GLN A 114 -0.50 -4.53 -13.86
CA GLN A 114 -0.07 -4.84 -15.22
C GLN A 114 1.23 -5.64 -15.28
N ILE A 115 2.20 -5.35 -14.40
CA ILE A 115 3.45 -6.12 -14.31
C ILE A 115 3.16 -7.56 -13.86
N ILE A 116 2.30 -7.75 -12.86
CA ILE A 116 1.92 -9.07 -12.35
C ILE A 116 1.19 -9.85 -13.45
N GLU A 117 0.18 -9.24 -14.08
CA GLU A 117 -0.57 -9.84 -15.17
C GLU A 117 0.34 -10.27 -16.33
N THR A 118 1.24 -9.37 -16.77
CA THR A 118 2.19 -9.67 -17.84
C THR A 118 3.08 -10.83 -17.45
N ASN A 119 3.57 -10.87 -16.20
CA ASN A 119 4.40 -11.96 -15.72
C ASN A 119 3.64 -13.29 -15.68
N LEU A 120 2.40 -13.31 -15.18
CA LEU A 120 1.56 -14.50 -15.16
C LEU A 120 1.33 -15.03 -16.57
N ARG A 121 1.03 -14.16 -17.54
CA ARG A 121 0.87 -14.55 -18.96
C ARG A 121 2.15 -15.11 -19.55
N LEU A 122 3.29 -14.46 -19.33
CA LEU A 122 4.57 -14.95 -19.83
C LEU A 122 4.88 -16.35 -19.29
N GLN A 123 4.56 -16.59 -18.01
CA GLN A 123 4.82 -17.88 -17.38
C GLN A 123 3.91 -19.00 -17.86
N THR A 124 2.61 -18.76 -18.04
CA THR A 124 1.72 -19.77 -18.63
C THR A 124 2.12 -20.13 -20.05
N HIS A 125 2.66 -19.16 -20.79
CA HIS A 125 3.11 -19.33 -22.16
C HIS A 125 4.60 -19.68 -22.31
N LEU A 126 5.32 -20.08 -21.24
CA LEU A 126 6.74 -20.48 -21.32
C LEU A 126 7.00 -21.62 -22.30
N HIS A 127 6.00 -22.49 -22.52
CA HIS A 127 6.06 -23.59 -23.48
C HIS A 127 6.21 -23.10 -24.94
N LEU A 128 5.94 -21.82 -25.23
CA LEU A 128 6.06 -21.20 -26.56
C LEU A 128 7.47 -20.70 -26.89
N GLN A 129 8.50 -21.10 -26.14
CA GLN A 129 9.92 -20.76 -26.39
C GLN A 129 10.16 -19.24 -26.50
N LEU A 130 9.83 -18.52 -25.43
CA LEU A 130 10.21 -17.12 -25.27
C LEU A 130 11.75 -16.98 -25.32
N PRO A 131 12.29 -15.87 -25.87
CA PRO A 131 13.73 -15.60 -25.86
C PRO A 131 14.27 -15.67 -24.42
N PRO A 132 15.55 -16.06 -24.23
CA PRO A 132 16.12 -16.23 -22.89
C PRO A 132 16.00 -14.92 -22.12
N SER A 133 15.06 -14.89 -21.16
CA SER A 133 14.88 -13.76 -20.28
C SER A 133 15.99 -13.80 -19.24
N ASP A 134 16.67 -12.67 -19.04
CA ASP A 134 17.74 -12.55 -18.05
C ASP A 134 17.26 -13.04 -16.67
N PRO A 135 17.97 -13.98 -16.02
CA PRO A 135 17.58 -14.51 -14.71
C PRO A 135 17.57 -13.44 -13.59
N PHE A 136 18.27 -12.32 -13.80
CA PHE A 136 18.25 -11.14 -12.91
C PHE A 136 17.21 -10.10 -13.30
N GLN A 137 16.63 -10.19 -14.51
CA GLN A 137 15.46 -9.39 -14.87
C GLN A 137 14.16 -10.03 -14.37
N ASN A 138 14.19 -11.33 -14.07
CA ASN A 138 13.06 -12.10 -13.56
C ASN A 138 12.53 -11.55 -12.22
N TYR A 139 11.58 -10.64 -12.43
CA TYR A 139 10.36 -10.28 -11.72
C TYR A 139 10.25 -10.51 -10.21
N PHE A 140 9.84 -9.43 -9.55
CA PHE A 140 9.43 -9.29 -8.17
C PHE A 140 9.18 -10.59 -7.40
N ALA A 141 10.01 -10.89 -6.41
CA ALA A 141 9.64 -11.77 -5.29
C ALA A 141 8.66 -11.03 -4.36
N LEU A 142 7.52 -10.65 -4.91
CA LEU A 142 6.43 -9.92 -4.27
C LEU A 142 5.63 -10.91 -3.43
N ASN A 143 6.08 -11.19 -2.20
CA ASN A 143 5.26 -11.92 -1.25
C ASN A 143 4.18 -10.98 -0.70
N PHE A 144 2.99 -11.00 -1.28
CA PHE A 144 1.93 -10.07 -0.92
C PHE A 144 1.42 -10.28 0.50
N HIS A 145 1.53 -11.49 1.05
CA HIS A 145 1.25 -11.78 2.45
C HIS A 145 2.03 -10.92 3.46
N LYS A 146 3.17 -10.33 3.05
CA LYS A 146 3.97 -9.47 3.93
C LYS A 146 3.47 -8.02 3.97
N TYR A 147 2.55 -7.62 3.08
CA TYR A 147 2.04 -6.25 3.05
C TYR A 147 0.81 -6.12 3.92
N LEU A 148 0.96 -5.33 4.99
CA LEU A 148 -0.13 -4.93 5.84
C LEU A 148 -0.99 -3.83 5.15
N PRO A 149 -2.32 -3.87 5.30
CA PRO A 149 -3.19 -2.76 4.92
C PRO A 149 -2.74 -1.47 5.61
N THR A 150 -2.59 -0.39 4.84
CA THR A 150 -2.15 0.90 5.38
C THR A 150 -3.35 1.83 5.50
N PRO A 151 -3.52 2.53 6.63
CA PRO A 151 -4.58 3.53 6.77
C PRO A 151 -4.34 4.66 5.76
N MET A 152 -5.42 5.14 5.15
CA MET A 152 -5.47 6.29 4.26
C MET A 152 -6.88 6.89 4.30
N ASP A 153 -7.02 8.14 4.72
CA ASP A 153 -8.29 8.88 4.72
C ASP A 153 -9.47 8.10 5.37
N ASN A 154 -9.26 7.65 6.60
CA ASN A 154 -10.22 6.84 7.39
C ASN A 154 -10.60 5.47 6.79
N HIS A 155 -9.95 5.07 5.69
CA HIS A 155 -10.10 3.77 5.05
C HIS A 155 -8.77 3.00 5.08
N TYR A 156 -8.82 1.68 4.89
CA TYR A 156 -7.62 0.86 4.76
C TYR A 156 -7.43 0.49 3.30
N LYS A 157 -6.27 0.84 2.74
CA LYS A 157 -5.87 0.41 1.41
C LYS A 157 -4.86 -0.71 1.52
N SER A 158 -5.19 -1.84 0.87
CA SER A 158 -4.27 -2.96 0.71
C SER A 158 -3.99 -3.18 -0.76
N ILE A 159 -2.71 -3.20 -1.13
CA ILE A 159 -2.29 -3.59 -2.48
C ILE A 159 -2.70 -5.04 -2.79
N THR A 160 -2.76 -5.90 -1.78
CA THR A 160 -3.14 -7.31 -1.95
C THR A 160 -4.58 -7.41 -2.45
N LYS A 161 -5.52 -6.73 -1.79
CA LYS A 161 -6.94 -6.80 -2.13
C LYS A 161 -7.24 -6.11 -3.46
N GLU A 162 -6.60 -4.99 -3.76
CA GLU A 162 -6.79 -4.30 -5.04
C GLU A 162 -6.31 -5.19 -6.20
N THR A 163 -5.12 -5.80 -6.06
CA THR A 163 -4.58 -6.72 -7.07
C THR A 163 -5.39 -8.01 -7.20
N GLU A 164 -5.87 -8.60 -6.10
CA GLU A 164 -6.78 -9.75 -6.12
C GLU A 164 -8.10 -9.43 -6.85
N HIS A 165 -8.69 -8.27 -6.57
CA HIS A 165 -9.91 -7.81 -7.22
C HIS A 165 -9.71 -7.57 -8.71
N TYR A 166 -8.60 -6.92 -9.09
CA TYR A 166 -8.22 -6.70 -10.49
C TYR A 166 -8.07 -8.04 -11.23
N LEU A 167 -7.26 -8.95 -10.69
CA LEU A 167 -7.02 -10.25 -11.33
C LEU A 167 -8.28 -11.09 -11.41
N SER A 168 -9.12 -11.12 -10.36
CA SER A 168 -10.40 -11.84 -10.38
C SER A 168 -11.32 -11.32 -11.48
N SER A 169 -11.44 -9.99 -11.59
CA SER A 169 -12.26 -9.35 -12.63
C SER A 169 -11.70 -9.63 -14.03
N MET A 170 -10.37 -9.61 -14.18
CA MET A 170 -9.70 -9.90 -15.44
C MET A 170 -9.90 -11.36 -15.86
N PHE A 171 -9.72 -12.33 -14.94
CA PHE A 171 -9.96 -13.74 -15.22
C PHE A 171 -11.40 -14.00 -15.62
N TYR A 172 -12.37 -13.48 -14.85
CA TYR A 172 -13.78 -13.61 -15.18
C TYR A 172 -14.08 -13.05 -16.58
N ASN A 173 -13.64 -11.82 -16.87
CA ASN A 173 -13.88 -11.19 -18.16
C ASN A 173 -13.25 -11.99 -19.31
N LEU A 174 -12.01 -12.46 -19.18
CA LEU A 174 -11.37 -13.27 -20.22
C LEU A 174 -12.07 -14.61 -20.42
N THR A 175 -12.42 -15.30 -19.34
CA THR A 175 -13.15 -16.57 -19.40
C THR A 175 -14.52 -16.40 -20.07
N THR A 176 -15.23 -15.28 -19.85
CA THR A 176 -16.50 -15.00 -20.53
C THR A 176 -16.36 -14.78 -22.04
N VAL A 177 -15.24 -14.22 -22.50
CA VAL A 177 -14.98 -14.00 -23.93
C VAL A 177 -14.53 -15.29 -24.60
N VAL A 178 -13.70 -16.10 -23.93
CA VAL A 178 -13.09 -17.32 -24.48
C VAL A 178 -13.28 -18.47 -23.50
N LEU A 179 -14.46 -19.12 -23.55
CA LEU A 179 -14.83 -20.20 -22.62
C LEU A 179 -13.92 -21.43 -22.70
N HIS A 180 -13.26 -21.69 -23.84
CA HIS A 180 -12.39 -22.87 -24.01
C HIS A 180 -11.02 -22.73 -23.34
N ASP A 181 -10.55 -21.50 -23.10
CA ASP A 181 -9.26 -21.22 -22.46
C ASP A 181 -9.34 -21.14 -20.92
N TRP A 182 -10.46 -21.59 -20.35
CA TRP A 182 -10.70 -21.62 -18.89
C TRP A 182 -9.56 -22.31 -18.12
N LYS A 183 -8.95 -23.35 -18.72
CA LYS A 183 -7.86 -24.10 -18.10
C LYS A 183 -6.59 -23.25 -17.96
N THR A 184 -6.26 -22.46 -18.97
CA THR A 184 -5.09 -21.57 -18.95
C THR A 184 -5.27 -20.46 -17.92
N TYR A 185 -6.47 -19.89 -17.79
CA TYR A 185 -6.76 -18.91 -16.73
C TYR A 185 -6.76 -19.54 -15.32
N GLY A 186 -7.21 -20.80 -15.20
CA GLY A 186 -7.05 -21.58 -13.97
C GLY A 186 -5.58 -21.82 -13.59
N GLU A 187 -4.71 -22.06 -14.57
CA GLU A 187 -3.26 -22.16 -14.35
C GLU A 187 -2.66 -20.81 -13.93
N MET A 188 -3.06 -19.69 -14.56
CA MET A 188 -2.65 -18.34 -14.14
C MET A 188 -3.04 -18.04 -12.69
N ARG A 189 -4.26 -18.41 -12.28
CA ARG A 189 -4.73 -18.26 -10.89
C ARG A 189 -3.85 -19.04 -9.91
N ARG A 190 -3.52 -20.29 -10.24
CA ARG A 190 -2.64 -21.11 -9.39
C ARG A 190 -1.23 -20.53 -9.32
N LEU A 191 -0.70 -19.98 -10.41
CA LEU A 191 0.59 -19.29 -10.41
C LEU A 191 0.56 -18.03 -9.55
N ALA A 192 -0.53 -17.26 -9.60
CA ALA A 192 -0.72 -16.07 -8.76
C ALA A 192 -0.67 -16.42 -7.26
N TYR A 193 -1.36 -17.49 -6.86
CA TYR A 193 -1.30 -17.98 -5.49
C TYR A 193 0.12 -18.43 -5.10
N ASN A 194 0.76 -19.27 -5.92
CA ASN A 194 2.05 -19.87 -5.58
C ASN A 194 3.22 -18.88 -5.55
N GLN A 195 3.22 -17.87 -6.41
CA GLN A 195 4.35 -16.94 -6.53
C GLN A 195 4.18 -15.65 -5.74
N TYR A 196 2.93 -15.17 -5.66
CA TYR A 196 2.61 -13.87 -5.11
C TYR A 196 1.82 -13.99 -3.81
N GLY A 197 1.16 -15.13 -3.54
CA GLY A 197 0.28 -15.30 -2.38
C GLY A 197 -1.03 -14.54 -2.55
N LEU A 198 -1.51 -14.37 -3.78
CA LEU A 198 -2.75 -13.68 -4.11
C LEU A 198 -3.89 -14.69 -4.23
N GLU A 199 -4.96 -14.49 -3.47
CA GLU A 199 -6.16 -15.32 -3.49
C GLU A 199 -7.25 -14.67 -4.35
N THR A 200 -7.37 -15.12 -5.60
CA THR A 200 -8.44 -14.62 -6.50
C THR A 200 -9.70 -15.46 -6.39
N VAL A 201 -10.85 -14.84 -6.65
CA VAL A 201 -12.17 -15.51 -6.64
C VAL A 201 -12.29 -16.47 -7.83
N ASP A 202 -12.99 -17.58 -7.64
CA ASP A 202 -13.32 -18.51 -8.72
C ASP A 202 -14.45 -17.99 -9.62
N ASP A 203 -14.29 -18.19 -10.93
CA ASP A 203 -15.21 -17.61 -11.92
C ASP A 203 -16.57 -18.32 -11.90
N ASN A 204 -16.66 -19.55 -11.37
CA ASN A 204 -17.88 -20.39 -11.32
C ASN A 204 -18.66 -20.44 -12.66
N LEU A 205 -17.98 -20.17 -13.77
CA LEU A 205 -18.57 -20.13 -15.10
C LEU A 205 -18.81 -21.56 -15.63
N PRO A 206 -19.91 -21.78 -16.37
CA PRO A 206 -20.19 -23.09 -16.96
C PRO A 206 -19.07 -23.48 -17.92
N MET A 207 -18.40 -24.59 -17.61
CA MET A 207 -17.33 -25.12 -18.45
C MET A 207 -17.94 -25.82 -19.66
N GLN A 208 -17.58 -25.37 -20.87
CA GLN A 208 -17.64 -26.17 -22.09
C GLN A 208 -19.03 -26.78 -22.44
N THR A 209 -20.13 -26.12 -22.10
CA THR A 209 -21.50 -26.65 -22.33
C THR A 209 -22.38 -25.71 -23.15
N LEU A 210 -21.80 -25.07 -24.19
CA LEU A 210 -22.58 -24.43 -25.26
C LEU A 210 -22.57 -25.21 -26.59
N GLU A 211 -22.00 -26.42 -26.61
CA GLU A 211 -22.24 -27.40 -27.68
C GLU A 211 -23.17 -28.50 -27.16
N GLN A 212 -24.38 -28.12 -26.75
CA GLN A 212 -25.53 -29.04 -26.74
C GLN A 212 -26.30 -28.94 -28.07
N GLY A 213 -25.55 -28.97 -29.19
CA GLY A 213 -26.08 -29.42 -30.45
C GLY A 213 -25.55 -30.84 -30.65
N LEU A 214 -26.32 -31.85 -30.23
CA LEU A 214 -26.12 -33.20 -30.76
C LEU A 214 -26.19 -33.05 -32.29
N ASP A 215 -25.09 -33.26 -33.01
CA ASP A 215 -25.11 -33.21 -34.46
C ASP A 215 -25.97 -34.38 -34.94
N VAL A 216 -27.24 -34.11 -35.25
CA VAL A 216 -28.23 -35.12 -35.65
C VAL A 216 -27.80 -35.84 -36.94
N LEU A 217 -26.80 -35.32 -37.64
CA LEU A 217 -26.16 -35.95 -38.81
C LEU A 217 -25.21 -37.10 -38.47
N GLU A 218 -24.75 -37.26 -37.22
CA GLU A 218 -23.87 -38.37 -36.83
C GLU A 218 -24.66 -39.63 -36.39
N ILE A 219 -25.99 -39.54 -36.33
CA ILE A 219 -26.91 -40.62 -35.91
C ILE A 219 -27.65 -41.27 -37.11
N MET A 220 -27.49 -40.77 -38.34
CA MET A 220 -28.01 -41.41 -39.57
C MET A 220 -27.00 -42.35 -40.20
#